data_AF-A0A6G0Q5H5-F1
#
_entry.id   AF-A0A6G0Q5H5-F1
#
_cell.length_a   1.000
_cell.length_b   1.000
_cell.length_c   1.000
_cell.angle_alpha   90.00
_cell.angle_beta   90.00
_cell.angle_gamma   90.00
#
_symmetry.space_group_name_H-M   'P 1'
#
loop_
_entity.id
_entity.type
_entity.pdbx_description
1 polymer ?
#
loop_
_entity_poly.entity_id
_entity_poly.type
_entity_poly.pdbx_seq_one_letter_code
_entity_poly.pdbx_strand_id
1 'polypeptide(L)'
;MSGPDTSLLLMLYASSQKRRRSLETLRDLRRRLHNEHRRWEWQRLVRMRHYITLDCLKDPESSSWMDTWLKGTDKNMITVTSLSR
;
A
#
# COMPACT_ATOMS: atom_id res chain seq x y z
N MET A 1 -33.24 6.91 -48.10
CA MET A 1 -33.91 7.41 -46.87
C MET A 1 -33.57 6.44 -45.75
N SER A 2 -32.69 6.82 -44.82
CA SER A 2 -32.37 5.98 -43.65
C SER A 2 -33.57 6.04 -42.69
N GLY A 3 -34.28 4.94 -42.52
CA GLY A 3 -35.52 4.91 -41.75
C GLY A 3 -35.31 5.18 -40.25
N PRO A 4 -36.36 5.64 -39.53
CA PRO A 4 -36.31 5.95 -38.08
C PRO A 4 -35.69 4.84 -37.21
N ASP A 5 -35.80 3.58 -37.64
CA ASP A 5 -35.23 2.41 -36.96
C ASP A 5 -33.69 2.42 -36.89
N THR A 6 -33.02 2.95 -37.93
CA THR A 6 -31.55 3.07 -37.92
C THR A 6 -31.05 4.06 -36.88
N SER A 7 -31.77 5.17 -36.70
CA SER A 7 -31.47 6.19 -35.70
C SER A 7 -31.66 5.65 -34.28
N LEU A 8 -32.71 4.86 -34.07
CA LEU A 8 -33.01 4.21 -32.79
C LEU A 8 -31.94 3.16 -32.43
N LEU A 9 -31.50 2.36 -33.41
CA LEU A 9 -30.40 1.40 -33.23
C LEU A 9 -29.07 2.08 -32.89
N LEU A 10 -28.74 3.20 -33.54
CA LEU A 10 -27.55 3.99 -33.22
C LEU A 10 -27.61 4.55 -31.79
N MET A 11 -28.78 5.00 -31.36
CA MET A 11 -28.98 5.52 -30.00
C MET A 11 -28.82 4.41 -28.94
N LEU A 12 -29.37 3.22 -29.19
CA LEU A 12 -29.20 2.05 -28.34
C LEU A 12 -27.73 1.60 -28.29
N TYR A 13 -27.04 1.61 -29.42
CA TYR A 13 -25.61 1.30 -29.47
C TYR A 13 -24.78 2.32 -28.67
N ALA A 14 -25.03 3.62 -28.86
CA ALA A 14 -24.34 4.68 -28.14
C ALA A 14 -24.59 4.60 -26.62
N SER A 15 -25.83 4.33 -26.20
CA SER A 15 -26.17 4.17 -24.77
C SER A 15 -25.55 2.91 -24.16
N SER A 16 -25.52 1.80 -24.88
CA SER A 16 -24.82 0.57 -24.49
C SER A 16 -23.31 0.81 -24.33
N GLN A 17 -22.70 1.51 -25.27
CA GLN A 17 -21.28 1.85 -25.22
C GLN A 17 -20.96 2.79 -24.06
N LYS A 18 -21.81 3.80 -23.81
CA LYS A 18 -21.68 4.67 -22.64
C LYS A 18 -21.77 3.89 -21.33
N ARG A 19 -22.69 2.93 -21.24
CA ARG A 19 -22.85 2.05 -20.07
C ARG A 19 -21.63 1.15 -19.84
N ARG A 20 -21.04 0.60 -20.91
CA ARG A 20 -19.81 -0.20 -20.79
C ARG A 20 -18.66 0.63 -20.24
N ARG A 21 -18.43 1.82 -20.82
CA ARG A 21 -17.39 2.74 -20.35
C ARG A 21 -17.59 3.14 -18.89
N SER A 22 -18.82 3.48 -18.49
CA SER A 22 -19.10 3.85 -17.10
C SER A 22 -18.87 2.70 -16.12
N LEU A 23 -19.23 1.47 -16.49
CA LEU A 23 -18.95 0.27 -15.69
C LEU A 23 -17.44 0.01 -15.55
N GLU A 24 -16.66 0.20 -16.61
CA GLU A 24 -15.20 0.10 -16.57
C GLU A 24 -14.60 1.16 -15.63
N THR A 25 -15.07 2.41 -15.74
CA THR A 25 -14.66 3.49 -14.82
C THR A 25 -15.00 3.15 -13.37
N LEU A 26 -16.21 2.65 -13.09
CA LEU A 26 -16.60 2.23 -11.74
C LEU A 26 -15.73 1.09 -11.19
N ARG A 27 -15.40 0.10 -12.04
CA ARG A 27 -14.49 -0.99 -11.66
C ARG A 27 -13.09 -0.48 -11.35
N ASP A 28 -12.60 0.49 -12.11
CA ASP A 28 -11.30 1.10 -11.85
C ASP A 28 -11.30 1.91 -10.54
N LEU A 29 -12.31 2.75 -10.33
CA LEU A 29 -12.46 3.53 -9.09
C LEU A 29 -12.55 2.63 -7.85
N ARG A 30 -13.32 1.53 -7.92
CA ARG A 30 -13.39 0.56 -6.81
C ARG A 30 -12.04 -0.07 -6.50
N ARG A 31 -11.26 -0.44 -7.53
CA ARG A 31 -9.90 -0.97 -7.34
C ARG A 31 -8.98 0.05 -6.71
N ARG A 32 -9.01 1.31 -7.16
CA ARG A 32 -8.20 2.39 -6.58
C ARG A 32 -8.57 2.64 -5.12
N LEU A 33 -9.86 2.73 -4.81
CA LEU A 33 -10.34 2.92 -3.44
C LEU A 33 -9.90 1.77 -2.53
N HIS A 34 -10.01 0.53 -2.99
CA HIS A 34 -9.53 -0.63 -2.23
C HIS A 34 -8.03 -0.58 -1.96
N ASN A 35 -7.23 -0.19 -2.95
CA ASN A 35 -5.77 -0.06 -2.80
C ASN A 35 -5.39 1.04 -1.80
N GLU A 36 -6.05 2.20 -1.88
CA GLU A 36 -5.82 3.29 -0.93
C GLU A 36 -6.25 2.91 0.49
N HIS A 37 -7.37 2.20 0.63
CA HIS A 37 -7.79 1.66 1.93
C HIS A 37 -6.73 0.71 2.51
N ARG A 38 -6.23 -0.25 1.73
CA ARG A 38 -5.16 -1.15 2.16
C ARG A 38 -3.89 -0.41 2.56
N ARG A 39 -3.49 0.62 1.82
CA ARG A 39 -2.32 1.45 2.15
C ARG A 39 -2.51 2.16 3.48
N TRP A 40 -3.68 2.75 3.69
CA TRP A 40 -4.01 3.44 4.93
C TRP A 40 -4.03 2.49 6.13
N GLU A 41 -4.64 1.30 5.98
CA GLU A 41 -4.64 0.28 7.03
C GLU A 41 -3.22 -0.22 7.36
N TRP A 42 -2.40 -0.48 6.34
CA TRP A 42 -1.00 -0.86 6.54
C TRP A 42 -0.24 0.20 7.34
N GLN A 43 -0.36 1.48 6.97
CA GLN A 43 0.27 2.58 7.71
C GLN A 43 -0.24 2.66 9.15
N ARG A 44 -1.54 2.44 9.38
CA ARG A 44 -2.12 2.41 10.73
C ARG A 44 -1.52 1.27 11.56
N LEU A 45 -1.43 0.06 10.99
CA LEU A 45 -0.86 -1.11 11.65
C LEU A 45 0.62 -0.92 11.97
N VAL A 46 1.41 -0.35 11.06
CA VAL A 46 2.83 -0.03 11.30
C VAL A 46 2.99 0.94 12.47
N ARG A 47 2.18 2.01 12.53
CA ARG A 47 2.17 2.95 13.66
C ARG A 47 1.77 2.27 14.96
N MET A 48 0.69 1.48 14.96
CA MET A 48 0.24 0.76 16.16
C MET A 48 1.31 -0.21 16.66
N ARG A 49 1.92 -0.98 15.75
CA ARG A 49 3.05 -1.87 16.11
C ARG A 49 4.16 -1.08 16.77
N HIS A 50 4.58 0.03 16.16
CA HIS A 50 5.63 0.89 16.73
C HIS A 50 5.30 1.29 18.17
N TYR A 51 4.10 1.83 18.43
CA TYR A 51 3.70 2.23 19.79
C TYR A 51 3.63 1.06 20.77
N ILE A 52 3.11 -0.10 20.36
CA ILE A 52 3.05 -1.29 21.21
C ILE A 52 4.45 -1.82 21.53
N THR A 53 5.35 -1.78 20.56
CA THR A 53 6.73 -2.28 20.73
C THR A 53 7.67 -1.24 21.33
N LEU A 54 7.28 0.02 21.41
CA LEU A 54 8.14 1.12 21.86
C LEU A 54 8.69 0.82 23.26
N ASP A 55 7.81 0.39 24.18
CA ASP A 55 8.18 0.06 25.56
C ASP A 55 8.94 -1.27 25.67
N CYS A 56 8.93 -2.09 24.61
CA CYS A 56 9.75 -3.30 24.52
C CYS A 56 11.17 -3.02 24.00
N LEU A 57 11.42 -1.83 23.45
CA LEU A 57 12.76 -1.43 23.05
C LEU A 57 13.55 -1.08 24.31
N LYS A 58 14.68 -1.78 24.52
CA LYS A 58 15.64 -1.38 25.56
C LYS A 58 16.11 0.04 25.28
N ASP A 59 16.33 0.81 26.35
CA ASP A 59 16.95 2.13 26.26
C ASP A 59 18.20 2.03 25.37
N PRO A 60 18.36 2.86 24.32
CA PRO A 60 19.43 2.67 23.35
C PRO A 60 20.81 2.52 24.01
N GLU A 61 21.10 3.30 25.04
CA GLU A 61 22.36 3.24 25.79
C GLU A 61 22.56 1.90 26.53
N SER A 62 21.47 1.23 26.92
CA SER A 62 21.47 -0.07 27.62
C SER A 62 21.35 -1.27 26.67
N SER A 63 21.22 -1.01 25.37
CA SER A 63 21.00 -2.07 24.39
C SER A 63 22.31 -2.77 24.03
N SER A 64 22.24 -4.08 23.79
CA SER A 64 23.43 -4.90 23.50
C SER A 64 24.16 -4.48 22.22
N TRP A 65 23.46 -3.86 21.27
CA TRP A 65 24.09 -3.33 20.06
C TRP A 65 24.90 -2.07 20.36
N MET A 66 24.50 -1.26 21.34
CA MET A 66 25.21 -0.03 21.73
C MET A 66 26.50 -0.35 22.50
N ASP A 67 26.49 -1.37 23.35
CA ASP A 67 27.71 -1.92 23.94
C ASP A 67 28.69 -2.43 22.87
N THR A 68 28.15 -3.11 21.84
CA THR A 68 28.94 -3.59 20.71
C THR A 68 29.48 -2.43 19.85
N TRP A 69 28.72 -1.34 19.70
CA TRP A 69 29.14 -0.14 18.98
C TRP A 69 30.25 0.63 19.70
N LEU A 70 30.14 0.79 21.02
CA LEU A 70 31.10 1.54 21.83
C LEU A 70 32.39 0.76 22.12
N LYS A 71 32.30 -0.56 22.30
CA LYS A 71 33.41 -1.40 22.79
C LYS A 71 33.82 -2.50 21.82
N GLY A 72 33.06 -2.73 20.76
CA GLY A 72 33.32 -3.80 19.79
C GLY A 72 34.21 -3.36 18.65
N THR A 73 34.98 -4.31 18.12
CA THR A 73 35.68 -4.18 16.83
C THR A 73 34.71 -4.38 15.66
N ASP A 74 34.99 -3.85 14.47
CA ASP A 74 34.13 -3.95 13.26
C ASP A 74 33.53 -5.34 12.97
N LYS A 75 34.28 -6.42 13.28
CA LYS A 75 33.80 -7.82 13.17
C LYS A 75 32.59 -8.14 14.05
N ASN A 76 32.52 -7.57 15.26
CA ASN A 76 31.46 -7.84 16.23
C ASN A 76 30.17 -7.12 15.83
N MET A 77 30.29 -5.90 15.31
CA MET A 77 29.14 -5.13 14.87
C MET A 77 28.38 -5.83 13.74
N ILE A 78 29.10 -6.33 12.72
CA ILE A 78 28.52 -7.06 11.58
C ILE A 78 27.81 -8.34 12.04
N THR A 79 28.44 -9.09 12.95
CA THR A 79 27.91 -10.38 13.40
C THR A 79 26.68 -10.23 14.30
N VAL A 80 26.65 -9.20 15.15
CA VAL A 80 25.58 -8.98 16.14
C VAL A 80 24.37 -8.25 15.53
N THR A 81 24.58 -7.28 14.65
CA THR A 81 23.48 -6.41 14.18
C THR A 81 22.81 -6.90 12.90
N SER A 82 23.45 -7.80 12.13
CA SER A 82 22.98 -8.26 10.82
C SER A 82 22.70 -7.15 9.78
N LEU A 83 23.08 -5.90 10.06
CA LEU A 83 22.77 -4.72 9.24
C LEU A 83 23.40 -4.73 7.84
N SER A 84 24.33 -5.64 7.59
CA SER A 84 25.02 -5.83 6.31
C SER A 84 24.60 -7.11 5.59
N ARG A 85 23.45 -7.69 5.93
CA ARG A 85 22.91 -8.90 5.28
C ARG A 85 21.62 -8.60 4.52
#